data_AF-A0A9X8H9F5-F1
#
_entry.id   AF-A0A9X8H9F5-F1
#
_cell.length_a   1.000
_cell.length_b   1.000
_cell.length_c   1.000
_cell.angle_alpha   90.00
_cell.angle_beta   90.00
_cell.angle_gamma   90.00
#
_symmetry.space_group_name_H-M   'P 1'
#
loop_
_entity.id
_entity.type
_entity.pdbx_description
1 polymer ?
#
loop_
_entity_poly.entity_id
_entity_poly.type
_entity_poly.pdbx_seq_one_letter_code
_entity_poly.pdbx_strand_id
1 'polypeptide(L)'
;MANQQRGNSAYGLDKQLADKALAKYDKQSEEEAKGWIEALTSHSIGDDFGLGLKSGVVLCDLANALDPSLKLKPTSSTMPFKQMENISA
;
A
#
# COMPACT_ATOMS: atom_id res chain seq x y z
N MET A 1 20.55 39.66 6.19
CA MET A 1 20.19 38.39 6.88
C MET A 1 18.68 38.27 6.91
N ALA A 2 18.09 37.47 6.02
CA ALA A 2 16.69 37.05 6.12
C ALA A 2 16.43 35.95 5.07
N ASN A 3 16.42 34.68 5.49
CA ASN A 3 15.63 33.67 4.79
C ASN A 3 15.15 32.64 5.80
N GLN A 4 14.06 32.99 6.48
CA GLN A 4 13.31 32.08 7.30
C GLN A 4 12.07 31.65 6.53
N GLN A 5 12.09 30.44 5.99
CA GLN A 5 10.88 29.64 5.82
C GLN A 5 11.20 28.19 6.16
N ARG A 6 10.78 27.80 7.37
CA ARG A 6 10.76 26.41 7.82
C ARG A 6 9.74 25.65 6.97
N GLY A 7 10.20 24.67 6.20
CA GLY A 7 9.35 23.71 5.49
C GLY A 7 8.71 22.72 6.43
N ASN A 8 7.78 23.17 7.28
CA ASN A 8 6.98 22.32 8.16
C ASN A 8 5.54 22.83 8.25
N SER A 9 4.81 22.73 7.14
CA SER A 9 3.37 23.04 7.09
C SER A 9 2.57 21.76 6.85
N ALA A 10 2.62 20.86 7.83
CA ALA A 10 1.76 19.69 7.93
C ALA A 10 0.48 20.05 8.70
N TYR A 11 -0.44 20.85 8.15
CA TYR A 11 -1.74 21.10 8.81
C TYR A 11 -2.87 21.38 7.81
N GLY A 12 -3.98 20.65 7.98
CA GLY A 12 -5.31 21.00 7.46
C GLY A 12 -6.00 19.87 6.73
N LEU A 13 -5.61 19.63 5.48
CA LEU A 13 -6.31 18.71 4.57
C LEU A 13 -5.83 17.26 4.76
N ASP A 14 -4.52 17.05 4.89
CA ASP A 14 -3.91 15.72 5.04
C ASP A 14 -4.31 15.05 6.37
N LYS A 15 -4.38 15.84 7.45
CA LYS A 15 -4.81 15.36 8.76
C LYS A 15 -6.28 14.95 8.76
N GLN A 16 -7.16 15.75 8.15
CA GLN A 16 -8.58 15.39 8.01
C GLN A 16 -8.80 14.18 7.09
N LEU A 17 -7.95 14.00 6.07
CA LEU A 17 -8.01 12.85 5.19
C LEU A 17 -7.53 11.58 5.90
N ALA A 18 -6.46 11.68 6.70
CA ALA A 18 -5.98 10.60 7.54
C ALA A 18 -6.98 10.24 8.65
N ASP A 19 -7.57 11.22 9.33
CA ASP A 19 -8.60 11.00 10.36
C ASP A 19 -9.89 10.39 9.77
N LYS A 20 -10.29 10.79 8.55
CA LYS A 20 -11.42 10.15 7.84
C LYS A 20 -11.10 8.75 7.33
N ALA A 21 -9.87 8.51 6.91
CA ALA A 21 -9.41 7.17 6.55
C ALA A 21 -9.43 6.29 7.80
N LEU A 22 -8.88 6.76 8.93
CA LEU A 22 -8.88 6.08 10.23
C LEU A 22 -10.30 5.85 10.78
N ALA A 23 -11.22 6.79 10.59
CA ALA A 23 -12.62 6.62 11.00
C ALA A 23 -13.37 5.56 10.18
N LYS A 24 -12.86 5.21 8.99
CA LYS A 24 -13.33 4.09 8.17
C LYS A 24 -12.42 2.86 8.24
N TYR A 25 -11.30 2.97 8.95
CA TYR A 25 -10.29 1.94 9.02
C TYR A 25 -10.64 0.99 10.15
N ASP A 26 -11.38 -0.04 9.78
CA ASP A 26 -11.69 -1.12 10.69
C ASP A 26 -10.48 -2.06 10.77
N LYS A 27 -9.80 -2.07 11.92
CA LYS A 27 -8.65 -2.95 12.18
C LYS A 27 -9.02 -4.44 12.03
N GLN A 28 -10.27 -4.81 12.32
CA GLN A 28 -10.72 -6.18 12.11
C GLN A 28 -10.76 -6.51 10.62
N SER A 29 -11.21 -5.57 9.78
CA SER A 29 -11.17 -5.73 8.33
C SER A 29 -9.74 -5.75 7.79
N GLU A 30 -8.83 -5.00 8.40
CA GLU A 30 -7.40 -5.05 8.05
C GLU A 30 -6.79 -6.41 8.37
N GLU A 31 -6.99 -6.94 9.58
CA GLU A 31 -6.49 -8.28 9.95
C GLU A 31 -7.08 -9.38 9.07
N GLU A 32 -8.37 -9.31 8.77
CA GLU A 32 -9.03 -10.25 7.87
C GLU A 32 -8.49 -10.15 6.44
N ALA A 33 -8.36 -8.92 5.90
CA ALA A 33 -7.79 -8.69 4.59
C ALA A 33 -6.32 -9.15 4.52
N LYS A 34 -5.53 -8.85 5.56
CA LYS A 34 -4.15 -9.30 5.69
C LYS A 34 -4.08 -10.82 5.66
N GLY A 35 -4.82 -11.50 6.53
CA GLY A 35 -4.84 -12.97 6.57
C GLY A 35 -5.30 -13.59 5.25
N TRP A 36 -6.29 -12.99 4.59
CA TRP A 36 -6.77 -13.46 3.28
C TRP A 36 -5.72 -13.30 2.17
N ILE A 37 -5.04 -12.16 2.11
CA ILE A 37 -3.98 -11.91 1.12
C ILE A 37 -2.76 -12.79 1.41
N GLU A 38 -2.33 -12.92 2.67
CA GLU A 38 -1.23 -13.80 3.07
C GLU A 38 -1.55 -15.26 2.75
N ALA A 39 -2.81 -15.70 2.92
CA ALA A 39 -3.24 -17.06 2.57
C ALA A 39 -3.22 -17.34 1.06
N LEU A 40 -3.58 -16.36 0.22
CA LEU A 40 -3.60 -16.52 -1.24
C LEU A 40 -2.22 -16.36 -1.89
N THR A 41 -1.45 -15.38 -1.43
CA THR A 41 -0.14 -15.04 -2.03
C THR A 41 1.04 -15.72 -1.35
N SER A 42 0.84 -16.29 -0.15
CA SER A 42 1.92 -16.81 0.71
C SER A 42 3.00 -15.76 1.03
N HIS A 43 2.72 -14.47 0.80
CA HIS A 43 3.61 -13.36 1.11
C HIS A 43 3.15 -12.68 2.39
N SER A 44 4.09 -12.36 3.28
CA SER A 44 3.76 -11.64 4.50
C SER A 44 3.79 -10.13 4.28
N ILE A 45 2.67 -9.47 4.62
CA ILE A 45 2.52 -8.01 4.47
C ILE A 45 3.29 -7.27 5.59
N GLY A 46 3.60 -7.95 6.70
CA GLY A 46 4.29 -7.37 7.85
C GLY A 46 3.35 -6.59 8.79
N ASP A 47 3.93 -5.87 9.75
CA ASP A 47 3.17 -5.14 10.79
C ASP A 47 2.42 -3.91 10.25
N ASP A 48 2.86 -3.35 9.13
CA ASP A 48 2.21 -2.20 8.48
C ASP A 48 1.59 -2.64 7.15
N PHE A 49 0.26 -2.77 7.15
CA PHE A 49 -0.50 -3.23 5.99
C PHE A 49 -0.28 -2.37 4.75
N GLY A 50 -0.17 -1.05 4.93
CA GLY A 50 0.06 -0.11 3.84
C GLY A 50 1.45 -0.23 3.22
N LEU A 51 2.49 -0.33 4.03
CA LEU A 51 3.88 -0.47 3.58
C LEU A 51 4.13 -1.82 2.92
N GLY A 52 3.53 -2.91 3.42
CA GLY A 52 3.65 -4.23 2.79
C GLY A 52 3.04 -4.30 1.40
N LEU A 53 1.90 -3.61 1.19
CA LEU A 53 1.24 -3.55 -0.12
C LEU A 53 1.80 -2.46 -1.04
N LYS A 54 2.57 -1.51 -0.52
CA LYS A 54 3.13 -0.39 -1.28
C LYS A 54 4.00 -0.80 -2.46
N SER A 55 4.66 -1.95 -2.38
CA SER A 55 5.47 -2.42 -3.50
C SER A 55 4.62 -2.85 -4.71
N GLY A 56 3.32 -3.07 -4.52
CA GLY A 56 2.39 -3.61 -5.53
C GLY A 56 2.62 -5.09 -5.88
N VAL A 57 3.74 -5.68 -5.45
CA VAL A 57 4.13 -7.07 -5.76
C VAL A 57 3.08 -8.07 -5.25
N VAL A 58 2.72 -7.94 -3.97
CA VAL A 58 1.72 -8.79 -3.32
C VAL A 58 0.35 -8.64 -4.00
N LEU A 59 0.00 -7.44 -4.48
CA LEU A 59 -1.27 -7.21 -5.18
C LEU A 59 -1.29 -7.89 -6.55
N CYS A 60 -0.19 -7.85 -7.30
CA CYS A 60 -0.09 -8.59 -8.56
C CYS A 60 -0.18 -10.11 -8.34
N ASP A 61 0.51 -10.63 -7.31
CA ASP A 61 0.46 -12.07 -6.98
C ASP A 61 -0.95 -12.48 -6.55
N LEU A 62 -1.65 -11.62 -5.79
CA LEU A 62 -3.04 -11.84 -5.42
C LEU A 62 -3.94 -11.90 -6.66
N ALA A 63 -3.80 -10.95 -7.58
CA ALA A 63 -4.56 -10.92 -8.81
C ALA A 63 -4.27 -12.16 -9.68
N ASN A 64 -3.02 -12.61 -9.76
CA ASN A 64 -2.66 -13.86 -10.44
C ASN A 64 -3.25 -15.11 -9.78
N ALA A 65 -3.35 -15.13 -8.45
CA ALA A 65 -3.94 -16.23 -7.70
C ALA A 65 -5.46 -16.31 -7.93
N LEU A 66 -6.12 -15.16 -8.09
CA LEU A 66 -7.55 -15.08 -8.40
C LEU A 66 -7.84 -15.39 -9.86
N ASP A 67 -7.02 -14.85 -10.77
CA ASP A 67 -7.15 -15.07 -12.20
C ASP A 67 -5.78 -15.38 -12.83
N PRO A 68 -5.50 -16.67 -13.12
CA PRO A 68 -4.24 -17.09 -13.74
C PRO A 68 -4.09 -16.60 -15.20
N SER A 69 -5.12 -15.99 -15.79
CA SER A 69 -5.04 -15.42 -17.13
C SER A 69 -4.31 -14.07 -17.17
N LEU A 70 -4.29 -13.32 -16.06
CA LEU A 70 -3.65 -12.00 -15.98
C LEU A 70 -2.12 -12.09 -16.13
N LYS A 71 -1.49 -13.12 -15.56
CA LYS A 71 -0.03 -13.37 -15.61
C LYS A 71 0.80 -12.11 -15.36
N LEU A 72 0.36 -11.29 -14.41
CA LEU A 72 1.08 -10.10 -13.97
C LEU A 72 2.45 -10.54 -13.47
N LYS A 73 3.51 -9.87 -13.93
CA LYS A 73 4.86 -10.14 -13.46
C LYS A 73 5.28 -9.00 -12.54
N PRO A 74 5.05 -9.13 -11.23
CA PRO A 74 5.45 -8.08 -10.31
C PRO A 74 6.96 -7.90 -10.32
N THR A 75 7.40 -6.65 -10.32
CA THR A 75 8.81 -6.29 -10.18
C THR A 75 9.10 -5.85 -8.75
N SER A 76 9.96 -6.57 -8.04
CA SER A 76 10.38 -6.25 -6.66
C SER A 76 11.40 -5.11 -6.57
N SER A 77 11.46 -4.23 -7.58
CA SER A 77 12.46 -3.17 -7.62
C SER A 77 12.10 -2.07 -6.61
N THR A 78 13.11 -1.54 -5.94
CA THR A 78 12.97 -0.41 -4.98
C THR A 78 12.70 0.93 -5.66
N MET A 79 12.72 0.98 -6.99
CA MET A 79 12.42 2.18 -7.75
C MET A 79 10.92 2.53 -7.66
N PRO A 80 10.56 3.76 -7.21
CA PRO A 80 9.17 4.16 -7.04
C PRO A 80 8.29 4.01 -8.29
N PHE A 81 8.87 4.26 -9.47
CA PHE A 81 8.16 4.13 -10.76
C PHE A 81 7.70 2.67 -11.00
N LYS A 82 8.58 1.70 -10.76
CA LYS A 82 8.28 0.28 -10.94
C LYS A 82 7.27 -0.24 -9.91
N GLN A 83 7.32 0.29 -8.68
CA GLN A 83 6.30 0.00 -7.67
C GLN A 83 4.93 0.53 -8.08
N MET A 84 4.87 1.74 -8.68
CA MET A 84 3.62 2.27 -9.23
C MET A 84 3.09 1.45 -10.39
N GLU A 85 3.96 0.98 -11.30
CA GLU A 85 3.55 0.09 -12.40
C GLU A 85 2.86 -1.17 -11.88
N ASN A 86 3.37 -1.80 -10.82
CA ASN A 86 2.73 -2.97 -10.21
C ASN A 86 1.34 -2.65 -9.63
N ILE A 87 1.12 -1.45 -9.09
CA ILE A 87 -0.18 -1.05 -8.52
C ILE A 87 -1.19 -0.71 -9.63
N SER A 88 -0.72 -0.16 -10.75
CA SER A 88 -1.56 0.22 -11.89
C SER A 88 -1.83 -0.90 -12.90
N ALA A 89 -1.23 -2.07 -12.69
CA ALA A 89 -1.21 -3.19 -13.63
C ALA A 89 -2.58 -3.87 -13.80
#